data_AF-A0A378B3F0-F1
#
_entry.id   AF-A0A378B3F0-F1
#
_cell.length_a   1.000
_cell.length_b   1.000
_cell.length_c   1.000
_cell.angle_alpha   90.00
_cell.angle_beta   90.00
_cell.angle_gamma   90.00
#
_symmetry.space_group_name_H-M   'P 1'
#
loop_
_entity.id
_entity.type
_entity.pdbx_description
1 polymer ?
#
loop_
_entity_poly.entity_id
_entity_poly.type
_entity_poly.pdbx_seq_one_letter_code
_entity_poly.pdbx_strand_id
1 'polypeptide(L)'
;MGYGPTAIGLSYIPQTIAFLVGGYGCRALLQKWSGQQMLPWLLVIFAVSVAATWLVGLQTHASLVALMIPFCMMAVVNGGIYPIVVAQALKPFPQATGRAAALQNTLQLGLCFLTSLLVSALIATPLLTTTSVMLVSIGLAGIGYRLQQTPELTPHSSHA
;
A
#
# COMPACT_ATOMS: atom_id res chain seq x y z
N MET A 1 -10.25 -15.09 17.89
CA MET A 1 -11.48 -14.57 17.26
C MET A 1 -12.47 -15.65 16.81
N GLY A 2 -12.24 -16.97 16.96
CA GLY A 2 -13.30 -18.00 16.79
C GLY A 2 -13.95 -18.13 15.39
N TYR A 3 -13.66 -17.21 14.47
CA TYR A 3 -14.08 -17.27 13.08
C TYR A 3 -13.25 -18.30 12.32
N GLY A 4 -13.92 -19.19 11.62
CA GLY A 4 -13.28 -20.22 10.81
C GLY A 4 -12.36 -19.60 9.74
N PRO A 5 -11.24 -20.26 9.39
CA PRO A 5 -10.30 -19.81 8.35
C PRO A 5 -10.99 -19.41 7.04
N THR A 6 -12.14 -20.00 6.76
CA THR A 6 -13.02 -19.74 5.62
C THR A 6 -13.62 -18.33 5.61
N ALA A 7 -13.98 -17.76 6.76
CA ALA A 7 -14.55 -16.40 6.82
C ALA A 7 -13.47 -15.33 6.54
N ILE A 8 -12.25 -15.57 6.99
CA ILE A 8 -11.08 -14.76 6.66
C ILE A 8 -10.75 -14.92 5.17
N GLY A 9 -10.73 -16.16 4.66
CA GLY A 9 -10.58 -16.48 3.23
C GLY A 9 -11.59 -15.76 2.32
N LEU A 10 -12.87 -15.76 2.71
CA LEU A 10 -13.96 -15.10 1.96
C LEU A 10 -13.81 -13.58 1.93
N SER A 11 -13.25 -12.97 2.99
CA SER A 11 -13.02 -11.52 3.03
C SER A 11 -11.98 -11.01 2.02
N TYR A 12 -11.09 -11.89 1.53
CA TYR A 12 -10.14 -11.56 0.46
C TYR A 12 -10.80 -11.40 -0.92
N ILE A 13 -11.98 -11.98 -1.15
CA ILE A 13 -12.66 -11.88 -2.45
C ILE A 13 -13.15 -10.45 -2.71
N PRO A 14 -13.95 -9.80 -1.83
CA PRO A 14 -14.31 -8.40 -1.99
C PRO A 14 -13.09 -7.48 -2.02
N GLN A 15 -12.05 -7.80 -1.25
CA GLN A 15 -10.82 -7.02 -1.21
C GLN A 15 -10.08 -7.04 -2.55
N THR A 16 -10.01 -8.20 -3.21
CA THR A 16 -9.37 -8.33 -4.52
C THR A 16 -10.17 -7.58 -5.59
N ILE A 17 -11.50 -7.68 -5.56
CA ILE A 17 -12.37 -6.92 -6.46
C ILE A 17 -12.17 -5.42 -6.24
N ALA A 18 -12.17 -4.97 -4.97
CA ALA A 18 -11.92 -3.58 -4.61
C ALA A 18 -10.55 -3.08 -5.12
N PHE A 19 -9.50 -3.89 -4.98
CA PHE A 19 -8.17 -3.58 -5.50
C PHE A 19 -8.16 -3.46 -7.03
N LEU A 20 -8.81 -4.39 -7.74
CA LEU A 20 -8.93 -4.33 -9.20
C LEU A 20 -9.72 -3.10 -9.64
N VAL A 21 -10.86 -2.81 -9.00
CA VAL A 21 -11.67 -1.62 -9.26
C VAL A 21 -10.87 -0.34 -9.02
N GLY A 22 -10.07 -0.29 -7.96
CA GLY A 22 -9.15 0.81 -7.69
C GLY A 22 -8.08 0.99 -8.76
N GLY A 23 -7.47 -0.11 -9.21
CA GLY A 23 -6.45 -0.08 -10.26
C GLY A 23 -6.98 0.31 -11.65
N TYR A 24 -8.10 -0.27 -12.06
CA TYR A 24 -8.78 0.09 -13.32
C TYR A 24 -9.38 1.49 -13.26
N GLY A 25 -10.01 1.85 -12.14
CA GLY A 25 -10.53 3.20 -11.88
C GLY A 25 -9.42 4.25 -11.91
N CYS A 26 -8.26 3.94 -11.35
CA CYS A 26 -7.09 4.79 -11.45
C CYS A 26 -6.61 4.94 -12.89
N ARG A 27 -6.52 3.86 -13.68
CA ARG A 27 -6.17 3.97 -15.12
C ARG A 27 -7.15 4.86 -15.89
N ALA A 28 -8.45 4.74 -15.62
CA ALA A 28 -9.46 5.59 -16.24
C ALA A 28 -9.35 7.06 -15.81
N LEU A 29 -9.06 7.32 -14.53
CA LEU A 29 -8.85 8.68 -14.04
C LEU A 29 -7.54 9.29 -14.56
N LEU A 30 -6.48 8.47 -14.72
CA LEU A 30 -5.18 8.89 -15.26
C LEU A 30 -5.26 9.31 -16.74
N GLN A 31 -6.28 8.87 -17.47
CA GLN A 31 -6.56 9.40 -18.82
C GLN A 31 -7.11 10.82 -18.79
N LYS A 32 -7.70 11.26 -17.67
CA LYS A 32 -8.26 12.62 -17.50
C LYS A 32 -7.37 13.53 -16.62
N TRP A 33 -6.59 12.97 -15.70
CA TRP A 33 -5.82 13.69 -14.67
C TRP A 33 -4.38 13.16 -14.59
N SER A 34 -3.40 14.02 -14.31
CA SER A 34 -2.01 13.59 -14.17
C SER A 34 -1.80 12.76 -12.90
N GLY A 35 -1.14 11.59 -13.02
CA GLY A 35 -0.93 10.69 -11.87
C GLY A 35 -0.13 11.32 -10.72
N GLN A 36 0.67 12.33 -11.01
CA GLN A 36 1.44 13.08 -10.03
C GLN A 36 0.55 13.95 -9.12
N GLN A 37 -0.59 14.46 -9.63
CA GLN A 37 -1.58 15.18 -8.83
C GLN A 37 -2.52 14.23 -8.06
N MET A 38 -2.79 13.03 -8.60
CA MET A 38 -3.62 12.04 -7.92
C MET A 38 -2.92 11.36 -6.75
N LEU A 39 -1.61 11.15 -6.85
CA LEU A 39 -0.81 10.47 -5.82
C LEU A 39 -0.96 11.05 -4.40
N PRO A 40 -0.85 12.38 -4.16
CA PRO A 40 -1.04 12.95 -2.82
C PRO A 40 -2.46 12.75 -2.30
N TRP A 41 -3.47 12.89 -3.16
CA TRP A 41 -4.87 12.65 -2.77
C TRP A 41 -5.10 11.19 -2.36
N LEU A 42 -4.56 10.23 -3.13
CA LEU A 42 -4.61 8.81 -2.80
C LEU A 42 -3.87 8.50 -1.49
N LEU A 43 -2.71 9.11 -1.25
CA LEU A 43 -1.96 8.94 0.01
C LEU A 43 -2.71 9.50 1.22
N VAL A 44 -3.41 10.63 1.07
CA VAL A 44 -4.26 11.18 2.14
C VAL A 44 -5.43 10.25 2.44
N ILE A 45 -6.12 9.75 1.40
CA ILE A 45 -7.22 8.80 1.59
C ILE A 45 -6.71 7.49 2.21
N PHE A 46 -5.52 7.01 1.82
CA PHE A 46 -4.85 5.85 2.44
C PHE A 46 -4.58 6.10 3.92
N ALA A 47 -4.00 7.26 4.26
CA ALA A 47 -3.68 7.61 5.63
C ALA A 47 -4.93 7.68 6.52
N VAL A 48 -6.01 8.31 6.02
CA VAL A 48 -7.31 8.36 6.68
C VAL A 48 -7.90 6.96 6.87
N SER A 49 -7.77 6.09 5.86
CA SER A 49 -8.23 4.70 5.94
C SER A 49 -7.51 3.91 7.03
N VAL A 50 -6.17 4.00 7.08
CA VAL A 50 -5.37 3.30 8.09
C VAL A 50 -5.65 3.86 9.48
N ALA A 51 -5.79 5.17 9.63
CA ALA A 51 -6.17 5.79 10.90
C ALA A 51 -7.57 5.33 11.37
N ALA A 52 -8.53 5.20 10.45
CA ALA A 52 -9.84 4.63 10.76
C ALA A 52 -9.73 3.15 11.19
N THR A 53 -8.94 2.34 10.49
CA THR A 53 -8.67 0.94 10.88
C THR A 53 -8.01 0.85 12.25
N TRP A 54 -7.08 1.75 12.57
CA TRP A 54 -6.46 1.84 13.89
C TRP A 54 -7.48 2.14 14.98
N LEU A 55 -8.33 3.14 14.73
CA LEU A 55 -9.35 3.59 15.69
C LEU A 55 -10.36 2.47 15.96
N VAL A 56 -10.73 1.70 14.94
CA VAL A 56 -11.55 0.49 15.07
C VAL A 56 -10.78 -0.61 15.82
N GLY A 57 -9.47 -0.75 15.57
CA GLY A 57 -8.60 -1.71 16.26
C GLY A 57 -8.41 -1.45 17.76
N LEU A 58 -8.62 -0.21 18.22
CA LEU A 58 -8.67 0.13 19.65
C LEU A 58 -9.97 -0.32 20.31
N GLN A 59 -11.03 -0.57 19.54
CA GLN A 59 -12.30 -1.10 20.06
C GLN A 59 -12.26 -2.63 20.11
N THR A 60 -12.22 -3.20 21.31
CA THR A 60 -12.17 -4.65 21.59
C THR A 60 -13.39 -5.46 21.10
N HIS A 61 -14.47 -4.78 20.67
CA HIS A 61 -15.70 -5.37 20.11
C HIS A 61 -15.89 -5.11 18.59
N ALA A 62 -14.81 -4.94 17.83
CA ALA A 62 -14.91 -4.72 16.39
C ALA A 62 -15.46 -5.96 15.65
N SER A 63 -16.69 -5.86 15.15
CA SER A 63 -17.28 -6.85 14.23
C SER A 63 -16.44 -6.95 12.95
N LEU A 64 -16.29 -8.16 12.41
CA LEU A 64 -15.52 -8.46 11.20
C LEU A 64 -15.97 -7.59 10.00
N VAL A 65 -17.25 -7.23 9.98
CA VAL A 65 -17.85 -6.32 8.99
C VAL A 65 -17.38 -4.86 9.16
N ALA A 66 -17.21 -4.39 10.40
CA ALA A 66 -16.73 -3.04 10.70
C ALA A 66 -15.25 -2.86 10.31
N LEU A 67 -14.48 -3.95 10.33
CA LEU A 67 -13.11 -3.97 9.80
C LEU A 67 -13.09 -4.05 8.27
N MET A 68 -14.04 -4.75 7.64
CA MET A 68 -14.08 -4.91 6.18
C MET A 68 -14.25 -3.60 5.41
N ILE A 69 -15.03 -2.65 5.93
CA ILE A 69 -15.28 -1.35 5.26
C ILE A 69 -13.97 -0.55 5.07
N PRO A 70 -13.21 -0.22 6.13
CA PRO A 70 -11.95 0.50 5.97
C PRO A 70 -10.90 -0.34 5.23
N PHE A 71 -10.94 -1.67 5.33
CA PHE A 71 -10.04 -2.56 4.58
C PHE A 71 -10.33 -2.55 3.07
N CYS A 72 -11.59 -2.58 2.66
CA CYS A 72 -11.98 -2.46 1.25
C CYS A 72 -11.58 -1.10 0.69
N MET A 73 -11.80 -0.02 1.46
CA MET A 73 -11.40 1.32 1.04
C MET A 73 -9.88 1.41 0.86
N MET A 74 -9.12 0.85 1.81
CA MET A 74 -7.66 0.73 1.71
C MET A 74 -7.23 -0.10 0.49
N ALA A 75 -7.95 -1.17 0.13
CA ALA A 75 -7.66 -1.99 -1.03
C ALA A 75 -7.88 -1.25 -2.35
N VAL A 76 -8.97 -0.48 -2.49
CA VAL A 76 -9.20 0.40 -3.65
C VAL A 76 -8.06 1.39 -3.80
N VAL A 77 -7.69 2.06 -2.70
CA VAL A 77 -6.65 3.08 -2.71
C VAL A 77 -5.28 2.48 -3.06
N ASN A 78 -4.93 1.34 -2.46
CA ASN A 78 -3.70 0.62 -2.80
C ASN A 78 -3.67 0.17 -4.27
N GLY A 79 -4.82 -0.26 -4.81
CA GLY A 79 -4.97 -0.61 -6.22
C GLY A 79 -4.65 0.54 -7.16
N GLY A 80 -5.01 1.77 -6.77
CA GLY A 80 -4.71 2.98 -7.52
C GLY A 80 -3.28 3.51 -7.35
N ILE A 81 -2.72 3.45 -6.14
CA ILE A 81 -1.36 3.92 -5.85
C ILE A 81 -0.32 3.09 -6.60
N TYR A 82 -0.49 1.77 -6.62
CA TYR A 82 0.50 0.83 -7.16
C TYR A 82 0.93 1.14 -8.61
N PRO A 83 0.01 1.27 -9.59
CA PRO A 83 0.41 1.58 -10.97
C PRO A 83 1.05 2.96 -11.12
N ILE A 84 0.67 3.96 -10.31
CA ILE A 84 1.28 5.30 -10.36
C ILE A 84 2.73 5.23 -9.87
N VAL A 85 2.94 4.66 -8.68
CA VAL A 85 4.26 4.59 -8.04
C VAL A 85 5.21 3.70 -8.84
N VAL A 86 4.74 2.56 -9.35
CA VAL A 86 5.53 1.68 -10.22
C VAL A 86 5.93 2.41 -11.51
N ALA A 87 4.99 3.10 -12.17
CA ALA A 87 5.31 3.87 -13.38
C ALA A 87 6.32 4.99 -13.11
N GLN A 88 6.21 5.68 -11.97
CA GLN A 88 7.17 6.72 -11.56
C GLN A 88 8.54 6.14 -11.19
N ALA A 89 8.60 4.99 -10.51
CA ALA A 89 9.85 4.34 -10.11
C ALA A 89 10.62 3.73 -11.29
N LEU A 90 9.91 3.31 -12.35
CA LEU A 90 10.52 2.75 -13.56
C LEU A 90 10.97 3.83 -14.56
N LYS A 91 10.41 5.05 -14.48
CA LYS A 91 10.74 6.18 -15.38
C LYS A 91 12.24 6.57 -15.41
N PRO A 92 12.99 6.56 -14.29
CA PRO A 92 14.43 6.84 -14.28
C PRO A 92 15.31 5.71 -14.84
N PHE A 93 14.79 4.48 -14.96
CA PHE A 93 15.55 3.31 -15.41
C PHE A 93 14.95 2.66 -16.68
N PRO A 94 14.76 3.41 -17.79
CA PRO A 94 14.10 2.88 -19.00
C PRO A 94 14.86 1.71 -19.64
N GLN A 95 16.19 1.65 -19.47
CA GLN A 95 17.06 0.59 -20.00
C GLN A 95 17.09 -0.68 -19.12
N ALA A 96 16.59 -0.62 -17.87
CA ALA A 96 16.68 -1.71 -16.89
C ALA A 96 15.36 -1.93 -16.12
N THR A 97 14.22 -1.60 -16.72
CA THR A 97 12.89 -1.69 -16.11
C THR A 97 12.58 -3.07 -15.56
N GLY A 98 12.95 -4.15 -16.26
CA GLY A 98 12.77 -5.52 -15.77
C GLY A 98 13.57 -5.83 -14.50
N ARG A 99 14.81 -5.31 -14.38
CA ARG A 99 15.65 -5.49 -13.18
C ARG A 99 15.13 -4.67 -12.01
N ALA A 100 14.68 -3.44 -12.26
CA ALA A 100 14.06 -2.58 -11.26
C ALA A 100 12.75 -3.20 -10.71
N ALA A 101 11.91 -3.75 -11.60
CA ALA A 101 10.69 -4.47 -11.19
C ALA A 101 11.00 -5.74 -10.39
N ALA A 102 12.02 -6.50 -10.79
CA ALA A 102 12.47 -7.67 -10.03
C ALA A 102 12.96 -7.29 -8.62
N LEU A 103 13.74 -6.20 -8.50
CA LEU A 103 14.19 -5.68 -7.21
C LEU A 103 13.02 -5.25 -6.33
N GLN A 104 12.01 -4.58 -6.90
CA GLN A 104 10.79 -4.19 -6.17
C GLN A 104 10.05 -5.41 -5.61
N ASN A 105 9.91 -6.48 -6.40
CA ASN A 105 9.29 -7.71 -5.94
C ASN A 105 10.11 -8.38 -4.82
N THR A 106 11.44 -8.44 -4.96
CA THR A 106 12.32 -8.99 -3.92
C THR A 106 12.22 -8.19 -2.62
N LEU A 107 12.22 -6.85 -2.68
CA LEU A 107 12.07 -6.00 -1.50
C LEU A 107 10.70 -6.18 -0.84
N GLN A 108 9.62 -6.27 -1.62
CA GLN A 108 8.28 -6.50 -1.11
C GLN A 108 8.17 -7.84 -0.37
N LEU A 109 8.68 -8.92 -0.97
CA LEU A 109 8.67 -10.24 -0.34
C LEU A 109 9.56 -10.26 0.92
N GLY A 110 10.73 -9.62 0.88
CA GLY A 110 11.62 -9.50 2.04
C GLY A 110 10.97 -8.73 3.21
N LEU A 111 10.36 -7.57 2.93
CA LEU A 111 9.61 -6.80 3.93
C LEU A 111 8.40 -7.56 4.48
N CYS A 112 7.68 -8.30 3.63
CA CYS A 112 6.56 -9.14 4.04
C CYS A 112 7.03 -10.26 4.99
N PHE A 113 8.16 -10.89 4.69
CA PHE A 113 8.77 -11.90 5.55
C PHE A 113 9.18 -11.33 6.92
N LEU A 114 9.90 -10.20 6.94
CA LEU A 114 10.31 -9.54 8.19
C LEU A 114 9.09 -9.11 9.04
N THR A 115 8.06 -8.57 8.39
CA THR A 115 6.81 -8.18 9.04
C THR A 115 6.10 -9.39 9.62
N SER A 116 5.99 -10.48 8.86
CA SER A 116 5.36 -11.72 9.32
C SER A 116 6.11 -12.31 10.52
N LEU A 117 7.45 -12.26 10.50
CA LEU A 117 8.28 -12.68 11.62
C LEU A 117 8.03 -11.81 12.87
N LEU A 118 7.95 -10.49 12.70
CA LEU A 118 7.67 -9.53 13.78
C LEU A 118 6.27 -9.76 14.40
N VAL A 119 5.24 -9.89 13.56
CA VAL A 119 3.86 -10.16 14.00
C VAL A 119 3.78 -11.53 14.69
N SER A 120 4.49 -12.53 14.17
CA SER A 120 4.58 -13.85 14.79
C SER A 120 5.33 -13.84 16.13
N ALA A 121 6.22 -12.89 16.38
CA ALA A 121 6.86 -12.72 17.68
C ALA A 121 5.93 -12.03 18.70
N LEU A 122 4.94 -11.23 18.24
CA LEU A 122 4.01 -10.46 19.07
C LEU A 122 2.56 -11.02 19.02
N ILE A 123 2.41 -12.32 19.26
CA ILE A 123 1.13 -13.06 19.21
C ILE A 123 0.11 -12.62 20.28
N ALA A 124 0.51 -11.90 21.33
CA ALA A 124 -0.37 -11.49 22.42
C ALA A 124 -1.47 -10.48 21.98
N THR A 125 -1.22 -9.65 20.96
CA THR A 125 -2.18 -8.65 20.45
C THR A 125 -2.10 -8.51 18.91
N PRO A 126 -2.46 -9.55 18.15
CA PRO A 126 -2.19 -9.63 16.71
C PRO A 126 -2.87 -8.51 15.91
N LEU A 127 -4.04 -8.04 16.36
CA LEU A 127 -4.75 -6.93 15.72
C LEU A 127 -3.96 -5.62 15.85
N LEU A 128 -3.56 -5.26 17.08
CA LEU A 128 -2.82 -4.03 17.37
C LEU A 128 -1.43 -4.03 16.73
N THR A 129 -0.72 -5.17 16.75
CA THR A 129 0.57 -5.30 16.08
C THR A 129 0.43 -5.10 14.56
N THR A 130 -0.61 -5.67 13.94
CA THR A 130 -0.83 -5.53 12.49
C THR A 130 -1.18 -4.09 12.11
N THR A 131 -2.08 -3.43 12.86
CA THR A 131 -2.39 -2.01 12.61
C THR A 131 -1.18 -1.11 12.89
N SER A 132 -0.34 -1.44 13.88
CA SER A 132 0.98 -0.82 14.19
C SER A 132 1.88 -0.80 12.97
N VAL A 133 2.09 -1.95 12.36
CA VAL A 133 2.93 -2.04 11.15
C VAL A 133 2.31 -1.28 9.96
N MET A 134 0.98 -1.29 9.84
CA MET A 134 0.29 -0.49 8.81
C MET A 134 0.47 1.03 9.01
N LEU A 135 0.46 1.54 10.25
CA LEU A 135 0.77 2.95 10.55
C LEU A 135 2.21 3.31 10.12
N VAL A 136 3.18 2.46 10.45
CA VAL A 136 4.58 2.67 10.05
C VAL A 136 4.71 2.76 8.53
N SER A 137 3.91 1.97 7.80
CA SER A 137 3.87 1.98 6.34
C SER A 137 3.37 3.32 5.77
N ILE A 138 2.49 4.05 6.47
CA ILE A 138 2.11 5.42 6.08
C ILE A 138 3.30 6.36 6.18
N GLY A 139 4.08 6.27 7.27
CA GLY A 139 5.28 7.08 7.47
C GLY A 139 6.29 6.85 6.34
N LEU A 140 6.55 5.57 6.02
CA LEU A 140 7.40 5.19 4.90
C LEU A 140 6.86 5.68 3.56
N ALA A 141 5.55 5.58 3.32
CA ALA A 141 4.93 6.08 2.10
C ALA A 141 5.04 7.62 1.99
N GLY A 142 4.91 8.35 3.10
CA GLY A 142 5.10 9.79 3.16
C GLY A 142 6.54 10.21 2.89
N ILE A 143 7.52 9.50 3.48
CA ILE A 143 8.95 9.72 3.21
C ILE A 143 9.26 9.40 1.73
N GLY A 144 8.76 8.27 1.22
CA GLY A 144 8.92 7.88 -0.18
C GLY A 144 8.33 8.89 -1.15
N TYR A 145 7.17 9.47 -0.82
CA TYR A 145 6.56 10.55 -1.60
C TYR A 145 7.42 11.83 -1.57
N ARG A 146 7.94 12.20 -0.40
CA ARG A 146 8.86 13.36 -0.27
C ARG A 146 10.13 13.16 -1.08
N LEU A 147 10.72 11.96 -1.04
CA LEU A 147 11.89 11.62 -1.84
C LEU A 147 11.60 11.60 -3.34
N GLN A 148 10.42 11.16 -3.78
CA GLN A 148 9.99 11.26 -5.18
C GLN A 148 9.77 12.71 -5.63
N GLN A 149 9.43 13.61 -4.71
CA GLN A 149 9.28 15.04 -4.99
C GLN A 149 10.59 15.81 -4.98
N THR A 150 11.63 15.32 -4.28
CA THR A 150 12.97 15.91 -4.32
C THR A 150 13.61 15.56 -5.67
N PRO A 151 13.70 16.52 -6.61
CA PRO A 151 14.22 16.24 -7.93
C PRO A 151 15.72 16.45 -7.93
N GLU A 152 16.51 15.69 -7.15
CA GLU A 152 17.98 15.72 -7.26
C GLU A 152 18.62 14.34 -7.09
N LEU A 153 18.99 13.77 -8.22
CA LEU A 153 20.39 13.58 -8.57
C LEU A 153 20.41 13.37 -10.09
N THR A 154 20.57 14.48 -10.81
CA THR A 154 21.23 14.47 -12.12
C THR A 154 22.53 13.68 -11.96
N PRO A 155 22.69 12.47 -12.55
CA PRO A 155 24.02 12.05 -12.91
C PRO A 155 24.37 12.98 -14.06
N HIS A 156 25.30 13.89 -13.78
CA HIS A 156 26.01 14.65 -14.79
C HIS A 156 26.23 13.76 -16.02
N SER A 157 25.76 14.25 -17.15
CA SER A 157 26.32 13.93 -18.46
C SER A 157 27.85 13.90 -18.36
N SER A 158 28.42 12.74 -18.64
CA SER A 158 29.81 12.58 -19.08
C SER A 158 29.73 11.46 -20.13
N HIS A 159 29.36 11.74 -21.39
CA HIS A 159 30.26 12.26 -22.43
C HIS A 159 31.70 12.50 -21.97
N ALA A 160 32.51 11.46 -22.05
CA ALA A 160 33.86 11.51 -22.63
C ALA A 160 34.23 10.08 -23.04
#